data_AF-A0A536SAM5-F1
#
_entry.id   AF-A0A536SAM5-F1
#
_cell.length_a   1.000
_cell.length_b   1.000
_cell.length_c   1.000
_cell.angle_alpha   90.00
_cell.angle_beta   90.00
_cell.angle_gamma   90.00
#
_symmetry.space_group_name_H-M   'P 1'
#
loop_
_entity.id
_entity.type
_entity.pdbx_description
1 polymer ?
#
loop_
_entity_poly.entity_id
_entity_poly.type
_entity_poly.pdbx_seq_one_letter_code
_entity_poly.pdbx_strand_id
1 'polypeptide(L)'
;MDRSVASEPLPLPRHKTLALLVGRVTTIKLGYWAAVTLGELALPRVIDKSFTERFPYSVALAVLASVLASLWARWQARVIDRRAGGIERGIATIATTFAAASVVASPAMIPLLLIERERSLEGCPASIACHIEAIWLWVALFSIGIVFIPAVFAASLRGTRPLG
;
A
#
# COMPACT_ATOMS: atom_id res chain seq x y z
N MET A 1 12.27 28.87 -43.33
CA MET A 1 11.41 27.79 -42.83
C MET A 1 12.30 26.89 -42.00
N ASP A 2 12.44 27.19 -40.71
CA ASP A 2 13.20 26.36 -39.79
C ASP A 2 12.63 26.56 -38.38
N ARG A 3 11.79 25.62 -37.93
CA ARG A 3 11.24 25.61 -36.57
C ARG A 3 12.15 24.69 -35.75
N SER A 4 13.20 25.27 -35.17
CA SER A 4 13.95 24.61 -34.10
C SER A 4 12.99 24.38 -32.93
N VAL A 5 12.53 23.14 -32.76
CA VAL A 5 11.81 22.71 -31.56
C VAL A 5 12.81 22.83 -30.42
N ALA A 6 12.76 23.94 -29.70
CA ALA A 6 13.49 24.11 -28.45
C ALA A 6 12.95 23.06 -27.48
N SER A 7 13.70 21.96 -27.33
CA SER A 7 13.46 20.99 -26.26
C SER A 7 13.49 21.74 -24.94
N GLU A 8 12.33 21.87 -24.31
CA GLU A 8 12.17 22.51 -23.01
C GLU A 8 13.18 21.88 -22.04
N PRO A 9 14.04 22.67 -21.36
CA PRO A 9 15.06 22.10 -20.48
C PRO A 9 14.36 21.33 -19.34
N LEU A 10 14.69 20.04 -19.20
CA LEU A 10 14.19 19.23 -18.08
C LEU A 10 14.52 19.94 -16.75
N PRO A 11 13.55 20.13 -15.84
CA PRO A 11 13.80 20.85 -14.59
C PRO A 11 14.83 20.10 -13.73
N LEU A 12 15.76 20.85 -13.15
CA LEU A 12 16.86 20.34 -12.31
C LEU A 12 16.36 19.36 -11.23
N PRO A 13 17.07 18.23 -11.02
CA PRO A 13 16.70 17.22 -10.03
C PRO A 13 16.75 17.81 -8.62
N ARG A 14 15.58 18.13 -8.06
CA ARG A 14 15.51 18.68 -6.70
C ARG A 14 15.90 17.60 -5.69
N HIS A 15 16.86 17.88 -4.80
CA HIS A 15 17.18 17.06 -3.62
C HIS A 15 15.96 16.69 -2.75
N LYS A 16 14.84 17.41 -2.87
CA LYS A 16 13.56 17.14 -2.19
C LYS A 16 12.76 15.94 -2.76
N THR A 17 13.23 15.32 -3.85
CA THR A 17 12.49 14.27 -4.55
C THR A 17 12.36 12.99 -3.74
N LEU A 18 13.43 12.58 -3.03
CA LEU A 18 13.41 11.36 -2.21
C LEU A 18 12.47 11.51 -1.01
N ALA A 19 12.51 12.65 -0.32
CA ALA A 19 11.59 12.94 0.78
C ALA A 19 10.12 12.96 0.32
N LEU A 20 9.83 13.50 -0.86
CA LEU A 20 8.48 13.49 -1.44
C LEU A 20 8.01 12.08 -1.81
N LEU A 21 8.91 11.24 -2.35
CA LEU A 21 8.63 9.84 -2.64
C LEU A 21 8.34 9.05 -1.36
N VAL A 22 9.20 9.18 -0.35
CA VAL A 22 9.03 8.52 0.96
C VAL A 22 7.71 8.96 1.58
N GLY A 23 7.45 10.26 1.65
CA GLY A 23 6.23 10.80 2.23
C GLY A 23 4.96 10.26 1.56
N ARG A 24 4.92 10.19 0.23
CA ARG A 24 3.77 9.67 -0.51
C ARG A 24 3.59 8.16 -0.33
N VAL A 25 4.67 7.38 -0.41
CA VAL A 25 4.61 5.93 -0.20
C VAL A 25 4.17 5.61 1.23
N THR A 26 4.72 6.31 2.23
CA THR A 26 4.29 6.17 3.63
C THR A 26 2.82 6.53 3.80
N THR A 27 2.35 7.62 3.17
CA THR A 27 0.92 8.03 3.24
C THR A 27 -0.01 6.97 2.66
N ILE A 28 0.35 6.38 1.51
CA ILE A 28 -0.42 5.30 0.90
C ILE A 28 -0.47 4.09 1.83
N LYS A 29 0.68 3.70 2.41
CA LYS A 29 0.76 2.57 3.35
C LYS A 29 -0.09 2.80 4.60
N LEU A 30 0.01 3.98 5.22
CA LEU A 30 -0.77 4.32 6.39
C LEU A 30 -2.27 4.35 6.08
N GLY A 31 -2.66 4.92 4.94
CA GLY A 31 -4.05 4.92 4.49
C GLY A 31 -4.60 3.52 4.25
N TYR A 32 -3.80 2.63 3.64
CA TYR A 32 -4.15 1.23 3.47
C TYR A 32 -4.37 0.53 4.82
N TRP A 33 -3.40 0.62 5.73
CA TRP A 33 -3.50 0.00 7.06
C TRP A 33 -4.67 0.53 7.87
N ALA A 34 -4.90 1.85 7.84
CA ALA A 34 -6.06 2.45 8.50
C ALA A 34 -7.37 1.93 7.92
N ALA A 35 -7.49 1.83 6.59
CA ALA A 35 -8.70 1.36 5.93
C ALA A 35 -9.05 -0.08 6.30
N VAL A 36 -8.08 -1.00 6.25
CA VAL A 36 -8.32 -2.41 6.61
C VAL A 36 -8.59 -2.58 8.11
N THR A 37 -7.88 -1.84 8.96
CA THR A 37 -8.07 -1.90 10.42
C THR A 37 -9.45 -1.37 10.83
N LEU A 38 -9.85 -0.21 10.30
CA LEU A 38 -11.16 0.36 10.57
C LEU A 38 -12.27 -0.51 9.98
N GLY A 39 -12.04 -1.11 8.81
CA GLY A 39 -12.93 -2.09 8.21
C GLY A 39 -13.22 -3.27 9.13
N GLU A 40 -12.18 -3.95 9.60
CA GLU A 40 -12.31 -5.11 10.50
C GLU A 40 -12.88 -4.75 11.89
N LEU A 41 -12.67 -3.51 12.36
CA LEU A 41 -13.30 -3.00 13.58
C LEU A 41 -14.79 -2.67 13.40
N ALA A 42 -15.19 -2.21 12.22
CA ALA A 42 -16.56 -1.84 11.91
C ALA A 42 -17.42 -3.05 11.54
N LEU A 43 -16.83 -4.03 10.86
CA LEU A 43 -17.53 -5.23 10.37
C LEU A 43 -18.38 -5.97 11.41
N PRO A 44 -17.91 -6.28 12.64
CA PRO A 44 -18.74 -6.92 13.66
C PRO A 44 -19.92 -6.04 14.13
N ARG A 45 -19.81 -4.72 14.02
CA ARG A 45 -20.87 -3.79 14.44
C ARG A 45 -21.96 -3.65 13.39
N VAL A 46 -21.64 -3.91 12.13
CA VAL A 46 -22.57 -3.82 11.00
C VAL A 46 -23.19 -5.19 10.70
N ILE A 47 -22.41 -6.26 10.86
CA ILE A 47 -22.82 -7.64 10.59
C ILE A 47 -22.67 -8.43 11.89
N ASP A 48 -23.77 -8.54 12.62
CA ASP A 48 -23.85 -9.33 13.86
C ASP A 48 -24.06 -10.82 13.54
N LYS A 49 -22.98 -11.46 13.08
CA LYS A 49 -22.93 -12.87 12.69
C LYS A 49 -21.67 -13.53 13.22
N SER A 50 -21.69 -14.86 13.28
CA SER A 50 -20.51 -15.66 13.63
C SER A 50 -19.34 -15.41 12.66
N PHE A 51 -18.12 -15.68 13.12
CA PHE A 51 -16.90 -15.47 12.34
C PHE A 51 -16.98 -16.07 10.94
N THR A 52 -17.40 -17.33 10.82
CA THR A 52 -17.45 -18.07 9.55
C THR A 52 -18.35 -17.40 8.50
N GLU A 53 -19.47 -16.80 8.92
CA GLU A 53 -20.37 -16.08 8.02
C GLU A 53 -19.86 -14.67 7.68
N ARG A 54 -19.11 -14.05 8.60
CA ARG A 54 -18.55 -12.71 8.42
C ARG A 54 -17.25 -12.72 7.60
N PHE A 55 -16.47 -13.79 7.68
CA PHE A 55 -15.15 -13.89 7.06
C PHE A 55 -15.12 -13.60 5.55
N PRO A 56 -16.08 -14.05 4.72
CA PRO A 56 -16.14 -13.66 3.30
C PRO A 56 -16.23 -12.14 3.09
N TYR A 57 -16.88 -11.41 4.01
CA TYR A 57 -16.96 -9.95 3.95
C TYR A 57 -15.64 -9.29 4.34
N SER A 58 -14.91 -9.83 5.33
CA SER A 58 -13.54 -9.42 5.66
C SER A 58 -12.63 -9.57 4.44
N VAL A 59 -12.71 -10.70 3.74
CA VAL A 59 -11.96 -10.95 2.49
C VAL A 59 -12.36 -9.97 1.39
N ALA A 60 -13.66 -9.71 1.19
CA ALA A 60 -14.13 -8.75 0.18
C ALA A 60 -13.64 -7.32 0.48
N LEU A 61 -13.68 -6.89 1.74
CA LEU A 61 -13.17 -5.60 2.19
C LEU A 61 -11.66 -5.51 1.99
N ALA A 62 -10.91 -6.56 2.34
CA ALA A 62 -9.48 -6.68 2.11
C ALA A 62 -9.14 -6.48 0.63
N VAL A 63 -9.79 -7.23 -0.27
CA VAL A 63 -9.59 -7.13 -1.72
C VAL A 63 -9.89 -5.72 -2.22
N LEU A 64 -11.02 -5.14 -1.81
CA LEU A 64 -11.41 -3.78 -2.21
C LEU A 64 -10.37 -2.74 -1.75
N ALA A 65 -9.95 -2.79 -0.48
CA ALA A 65 -8.93 -1.88 0.06
C ALA A 65 -7.59 -2.04 -0.66
N SER A 66 -7.16 -3.27 -0.97
CA SER A 66 -5.95 -3.54 -1.73
C SER A 66 -6.00 -2.99 -3.15
N VAL A 67 -7.13 -3.16 -3.85
CA VAL A 67 -7.34 -2.62 -5.21
C VAL A 67 -7.31 -1.09 -5.19
N LEU A 68 -8.06 -0.46 -4.29
CA LEU A 68 -8.10 0.99 -4.15
C LEU A 68 -6.73 1.57 -3.81
N ALA A 69 -6.00 0.96 -2.87
CA ALA A 69 -4.65 1.38 -2.54
C ALA A 69 -3.67 1.21 -3.70
N SER A 70 -3.80 0.14 -4.50
CA SER A 70 -2.98 -0.09 -5.70
C SER A 70 -3.27 0.93 -6.80
N LEU A 71 -4.54 1.23 -7.04
CA LEU A 71 -4.96 2.29 -7.97
C LEU A 71 -4.45 3.65 -7.52
N TRP A 72 -4.55 3.94 -6.22
CA TRP A 72 -4.06 5.18 -5.64
C TRP A 72 -2.53 5.29 -5.77
N ALA A 73 -1.80 4.21 -5.50
CA ALA A 73 -0.35 4.14 -5.70
C ALA A 73 0.02 4.41 -7.16
N ARG A 74 -0.67 3.77 -8.11
CA ARG A 74 -0.45 4.00 -9.54
C ARG A 74 -0.75 5.44 -9.94
N TRP A 75 -1.82 6.03 -9.43
CA TRP A 75 -2.16 7.43 -9.70
C TRP A 75 -1.10 8.39 -9.13
N GLN A 76 -0.67 8.18 -7.89
CA GLN A 76 0.38 8.98 -7.26
C GLN A 76 1.70 8.90 -8.02
N ALA A 77 2.11 7.73 -8.47
CA ALA A 77 3.30 7.56 -9.31
C ALA A 77 3.22 8.41 -10.60
N ARG A 78 2.08 8.38 -11.31
CA ARG A 78 1.86 9.20 -12.52
C ARG A 78 1.86 10.71 -12.24
N VAL A 79 1.26 11.14 -11.13
CA VAL A 79 1.24 12.55 -10.72
C VAL A 79 2.64 13.05 -10.40
N ILE A 80 3.47 12.22 -9.75
CA ILE A 80 4.88 12.55 -9.47
C ILE A 80 5.66 12.67 -10.78
N ASP A 81 5.47 11.72 -11.69
CA ASP A 81 6.16 11.71 -12.97
C ASP A 81 5.95 13.00 -13.76
N ARG A 82 4.70 13.48 -13.83
CA ARG A 82 4.36 14.76 -14.47
C ARG A 82 4.98 15.99 -13.79
N ARG A 83 5.20 15.96 -12.48
CA ARG A 83 5.66 17.12 -11.70
C ARG A 83 7.17 17.19 -11.50
N ALA A 84 7.85 16.04 -11.54
CA ALA A 84 9.25 15.93 -11.19
C ALA A 84 10.18 15.84 -12.41
N GLY A 85 9.65 15.99 -13.64
CA GLY A 85 10.43 16.19 -14.86
C GLY A 85 11.51 15.15 -15.11
N GLY A 86 11.18 13.85 -15.03
CA GLY A 86 12.13 12.77 -15.30
C GLY A 86 13.15 12.61 -14.17
N ILE A 87 12.71 12.10 -13.03
CA ILE A 87 13.61 11.67 -11.94
C ILE A 87 14.53 10.58 -12.50
N GLU A 88 15.85 10.69 -12.32
CA GLU A 88 16.78 9.57 -12.51
C GLU A 88 16.44 8.47 -11.47
N ARG A 89 15.61 7.52 -11.92
CA ARG A 89 14.99 6.48 -11.09
C ARG A 89 15.86 5.23 -11.02
N GLY A 90 17.02 5.36 -10.40
CA GLY A 90 17.86 4.21 -10.07
C GLY A 90 17.11 3.21 -9.16
N ILE A 91 17.38 1.91 -9.35
CA ILE A 91 16.82 0.84 -8.52
C ILE A 91 17.12 1.08 -7.03
N ALA A 92 18.32 1.61 -6.73
CA ALA A 92 18.75 1.98 -5.39
C ALA A 92 17.84 3.04 -4.75
N THR A 93 17.53 4.15 -5.43
CA THR A 93 16.67 5.22 -4.91
C THR A 93 15.26 4.73 -4.57
N ILE A 94 14.73 3.85 -5.43
CA ILE A 94 13.43 3.19 -5.21
C ILE A 94 13.50 2.29 -3.97
N ALA A 95 14.53 1.44 -3.89
CA ALA A 95 14.74 0.54 -2.76
C ALA A 95 14.89 1.29 -1.43
N THR A 96 15.69 2.37 -1.38
CA THR A 96 15.88 3.18 -0.16
C THR A 96 14.59 3.87 0.27
N THR A 97 13.83 4.39 -0.69
CA THR A 97 12.51 5.00 -0.41
C THR A 97 11.58 3.97 0.23
N PHE A 98 11.54 2.76 -0.31
CA PHE A 98 10.70 1.69 0.23
C PHE A 98 11.17 1.18 1.57
N ALA A 99 12.48 0.99 1.77
CA ALA A 99 13.03 0.59 3.05
C ALA A 99 12.66 1.63 4.13
N ALA A 100 12.87 2.92 3.85
CA ALA A 100 12.52 4.00 4.77
C ALA A 100 11.00 4.05 5.06
N ALA A 101 10.16 3.97 4.02
CA ALA A 101 8.71 3.98 4.20
C ALA A 101 8.20 2.73 4.94
N SER A 102 8.80 1.56 4.72
CA SER A 102 8.48 0.34 5.45
C SER A 102 8.81 0.47 6.92
N VAL A 103 10.02 0.91 7.28
CA VAL A 103 10.41 1.06 8.70
C VAL A 103 9.45 1.98 9.47
N VAL A 104 9.03 3.09 8.85
CA VAL A 104 8.12 4.05 9.47
C VAL A 104 6.68 3.52 9.54
N ALA A 105 6.20 2.81 8.52
CA ALA A 105 4.81 2.38 8.43
C ALA A 105 4.55 0.98 9.03
N SER A 106 5.58 0.16 9.25
CA SER A 106 5.43 -1.20 9.79
C SER A 106 4.65 -1.25 11.11
N PRO A 107 4.80 -0.35 12.09
CA PRO A 107 4.01 -0.39 13.32
C PRO A 107 2.48 -0.31 13.07
N ALA A 108 2.04 0.28 11.95
CA ALA A 108 0.62 0.42 11.62
C ALA A 108 -0.09 -0.91 11.31
N MET A 109 0.65 -2.00 11.11
CA MET A 109 0.08 -3.35 10.91
C MET A 109 -0.29 -4.05 12.22
N ILE A 110 0.26 -3.59 13.35
CA ILE A 110 0.11 -4.23 14.66
C ILE A 110 -1.35 -4.21 15.13
N PRO A 111 -2.10 -3.09 15.02
CA PRO A 111 -3.52 -3.08 15.40
C PRO A 111 -4.33 -4.14 14.66
N LEU A 112 -4.11 -4.30 13.35
CA LEU A 112 -4.78 -5.35 12.57
C LEU A 112 -4.38 -6.75 13.04
N LEU A 113 -3.09 -6.99 13.37
CA LEU A 113 -2.65 -8.28 13.89
C LEU A 113 -3.36 -8.64 15.20
N LEU A 114 -3.56 -7.66 16.09
CA LEU A 114 -4.25 -7.86 17.35
C LEU A 114 -5.73 -8.21 17.12
N ILE A 115 -6.39 -7.49 16.20
CA ILE A 115 -7.78 -7.78 15.82
C ILE A 115 -7.91 -9.19 15.25
N GLU A 116 -7.08 -9.56 14.27
CA GLU A 116 -7.15 -10.87 13.62
C GLU A 116 -6.77 -12.01 14.57
N ARG A 117 -5.90 -11.73 15.56
CA ARG A 117 -5.64 -12.66 16.66
C ARG A 117 -6.89 -12.87 17.51
N GLU A 118 -7.60 -11.81 17.89
CA GLU A 118 -8.87 -11.95 18.61
C GLU A 118 -9.90 -12.72 17.79
N ARG A 119 -10.01 -12.43 16.48
CA ARG A 119 -10.86 -13.18 15.55
C ARG A 119 -10.52 -14.66 15.49
N SER A 120 -9.22 -14.98 15.49
CA SER A 120 -8.75 -16.38 15.42
C SER A 120 -9.17 -17.24 16.61
N LEU A 121 -9.51 -16.59 17.73
CA LEU A 121 -9.89 -17.21 19.00
C LEU A 121 -11.41 -17.15 19.28
N GLU A 122 -12.21 -16.54 18.39
CA GLU A 122 -13.66 -16.40 18.57
C GLU A 122 -14.32 -17.78 18.71
N GLY A 123 -14.98 -18.04 19.85
CA GLY A 123 -15.72 -19.28 20.10
C GLY A 123 -14.88 -20.50 20.48
N CYS A 124 -13.57 -20.36 20.70
CA CYS A 124 -12.67 -21.47 21.02
C CYS A 124 -12.59 -21.80 22.52
N PRO A 125 -12.64 -23.09 22.91
CA PRO A 125 -12.31 -23.52 24.27
C PRO A 125 -10.79 -23.56 24.46
N ALA A 126 -10.30 -22.82 25.47
CA ALA A 126 -8.88 -22.53 25.69
C ALA A 126 -8.26 -21.72 24.54
N SER A 127 -7.11 -21.09 24.78
CA SER A 127 -6.42 -20.14 23.87
C SER A 127 -5.86 -20.75 22.57
N ILE A 128 -6.48 -21.82 22.07
CA ILE A 128 -6.17 -22.51 20.83
C ILE A 128 -6.99 -21.85 19.71
N ALA A 129 -6.33 -21.46 18.62
CA ALA A 129 -7.00 -20.83 17.48
C ALA A 129 -7.84 -21.84 16.69
N CYS A 130 -9.14 -21.57 16.54
CA CYS A 130 -10.04 -22.35 15.68
C CYS A 130 -10.16 -21.73 14.29
N HIS A 131 -9.89 -20.42 14.19
CA HIS A 131 -10.05 -19.63 12.97
C HIS A 131 -8.69 -19.11 12.48
N ILE A 132 -7.80 -20.03 12.09
CA ILE A 132 -6.46 -19.69 11.62
C ILE A 132 -6.48 -18.87 10.32
N GLU A 133 -7.59 -18.94 9.57
CA GLU A 133 -7.87 -18.15 8.38
C GLU A 133 -7.79 -16.63 8.62
N ALA A 134 -8.11 -16.15 9.82
CA ALA A 134 -7.93 -14.74 10.22
C ALA A 134 -6.45 -14.33 10.19
N ILE A 135 -5.57 -15.20 10.71
CA ILE A 135 -4.12 -14.97 10.68
C ILE A 135 -3.59 -15.03 9.25
N TRP A 136 -4.08 -15.96 8.42
CA TRP A 136 -3.71 -16.01 7.01
C TRP A 136 -4.16 -14.76 6.23
N LEU A 137 -5.34 -14.22 6.54
CA LEU A 137 -5.82 -12.97 5.97
C LEU A 137 -4.88 -11.82 6.34
N TRP A 138 -4.45 -11.74 7.60
CA TRP A 138 -3.45 -10.77 8.02
C TRP A 138 -2.11 -10.93 7.28
N VAL A 139 -1.61 -12.15 7.12
CA VAL A 139 -0.36 -12.43 6.37
C VAL A 139 -0.49 -11.98 4.91
N ALA A 140 -1.65 -12.22 4.29
CA ALA A 140 -1.94 -11.78 2.93
C ALA A 140 -1.97 -10.25 2.84
N LEU A 141 -2.68 -9.57 3.75
CA LEU A 141 -2.76 -8.12 3.82
C LEU A 141 -1.40 -7.47 4.10
N PHE A 142 -0.57 -8.10 4.92
CA PHE A 142 0.83 -7.72 5.16
C PHE A 142 1.66 -7.81 3.89
N SER A 143 1.59 -8.94 3.19
CA SER A 143 2.30 -9.13 1.92
C SER A 143 1.87 -8.10 0.88
N ILE A 144 0.58 -7.77 0.83
CA ILE A 144 0.06 -6.73 -0.07
C ILE A 144 0.58 -5.34 0.31
N GLY A 145 0.48 -4.97 1.59
CA GLY A 145 0.89 -3.66 2.11
C GLY A 145 2.38 -3.40 2.00
N ILE A 146 3.21 -4.43 2.23
CA ILE A 146 4.67 -4.30 2.27
C ILE A 146 5.32 -4.55 0.92
N VAL A 147 4.80 -5.46 0.11
CA VAL A 147 5.45 -5.89 -1.15
C VAL A 147 4.64 -5.43 -2.36
N PHE A 148 3.36 -5.79 -2.45
CA PHE A 148 2.59 -5.61 -3.68
C PHE A 148 2.32 -4.14 -4.02
N ILE A 149 1.77 -3.36 -3.09
CA ILE A 149 1.47 -1.93 -3.30
C ILE A 149 2.75 -1.15 -3.66
N PRO A 150 3.88 -1.33 -2.93
CA PRO A 150 5.19 -0.83 -3.35
C PRO A 150 5.62 -1.24 -4.75
N ALA A 151 5.48 -2.52 -5.11
CA ALA A 151 5.83 -3.00 -6.45
C ALA A 151 4.98 -2.32 -7.55
N VAL A 152 3.67 -2.13 -7.32
CA VAL A 152 2.78 -1.41 -8.24
C VAL A 152 3.22 0.04 -8.41
N PHE A 153 3.57 0.72 -7.32
CA PHE A 153 4.10 2.09 -7.36
C PHE A 153 5.41 2.16 -8.17
N ALA A 154 6.35 1.24 -7.90
CA ALA A 154 7.63 1.15 -8.57
C ALA A 154 7.49 0.89 -10.08
N ALA A 155 6.65 -0.08 -10.45
CA ALA A 155 6.37 -0.42 -11.84
C ALA A 155 5.73 0.77 -12.58
N SER A 156 4.80 1.47 -11.91
CA SER A 156 4.14 2.65 -12.47
C SER A 156 5.10 3.83 -12.68
N LEU A 157 6.17 3.93 -11.89
CA LEU A 157 7.25 4.91 -12.11
C LEU A 157 8.19 4.54 -13.27
N ARG A 158 8.30 3.25 -13.62
CA ARG A 158 9.18 2.78 -14.72
C ARG A 158 8.50 2.83 -16.09
N GLY A 159 7.18 2.69 -16.13
CA GLY A 159 6.40 2.61 -17.37
C GLY A 159 6.29 3.90 -18.18
N THR A 160 6.96 4.99 -17.79
CA THR A 160 6.94 6.29 -18.49
C THR A 160 8.26 6.68 -19.14
N ARG A 161 9.14 5.71 -19.42
CA ARG A 161 10.26 5.91 -20.36
C ARG A 161 9.70 6.21 -21.76
N PRO A 162 10.01 7.35 -22.40
CA PRO A 162 9.97 7.42 -23.85
C PRO A 162 11.01 6.43 -24.38
N LEU A 163 10.63 5.60 -25.33
CA LEU A 163 11.59 5.03 -26.27
C LEU A 163 12.10 6.21 -27.11
N GLY A 164 13.31 6.67 -26.80
CA GLY A 164 13.99 7.76 -27.48
C GLY A 164 15.46 7.71 -27.13
#